data_AF-A0A7X8GSP2-F1
#
_entry.id   AF-A0A7X8GSP2-F1
#
_cell.length_a   1.000
_cell.length_b   1.000
_cell.length_c   1.000
_cell.angle_alpha   90.00
_cell.angle_beta   90.00
_cell.angle_gamma   90.00
#
_symmetry.space_group_name_H-M   'P 1'
#
loop_
_entity.id
_entity.type
_entity.pdbx_description
1 polymer ?
#
loop_
_entity_poly.entity_id
_entity_poly.type
_entity_poly.pdbx_seq_one_letter_code
_entity_poly.pdbx_strand_id
1 'polypeptide(L)'
;NNESHNHNDVGTFSLYINETPVFIDVGVGTYTRQTFSGERYTIWTMQSDYHNLPRVNGHSQEHGQHYRSKNVTYNPRKQTFSLDISDAYPEAASLNNWNREYRLKKNELVIEDRYSLKDPEEKNRVYFLTWGNVEHVGKGVIQVEVMGQKAELRFNENQLTPTIEALELDDRRLKNVWGETIYRIQLEEKSIQPKGKLQYSIIKK
;
A
#
# COMPACT_ATOMS: atom_id res chain seq x y z
N ASN A 1 -13.03 9.29 1.61
CA ASN A 1 -14.35 8.76 1.21
C ASN A 1 -15.54 9.20 2.10
N ASN A 2 -15.37 10.07 3.12
CA ASN A 2 -16.45 10.51 4.03
C ASN A 2 -17.07 9.39 4.89
N GLU A 3 -16.35 8.30 5.12
CA GLU A 3 -16.73 7.30 6.11
C GLU A 3 -16.38 7.77 7.52
N SER A 4 -17.18 7.35 8.50
CA SER A 4 -16.89 7.61 9.91
C SER A 4 -15.59 6.91 10.29
N HIS A 5 -14.66 7.64 10.91
CA HIS A 5 -13.35 7.14 11.32
C HIS A 5 -12.46 6.59 10.19
N ASN A 6 -12.58 7.12 8.96
CA ASN A 6 -11.78 6.64 7.84
C ASN A 6 -10.27 6.91 8.01
N HIS A 7 -9.50 6.18 7.19
CA HIS A 7 -8.14 6.50 6.77
C HIS A 7 -8.17 6.90 5.27
N ASN A 8 -7.05 7.39 4.73
CA ASN A 8 -6.87 7.56 3.28
C ASN A 8 -6.27 6.28 2.68
N ASP A 9 -7.09 5.23 2.59
CA ASP A 9 -6.63 3.86 2.34
C ASP A 9 -7.41 3.14 1.21
N VAL A 10 -7.98 3.90 0.27
CA VAL A 10 -8.82 3.36 -0.80
C VAL A 10 -8.01 2.41 -1.69
N GLY A 11 -8.33 1.12 -1.62
CA GLY A 11 -7.63 0.07 -2.38
C GLY A 11 -6.37 -0.45 -1.68
N THR A 12 -6.28 -0.35 -0.36
CA THR A 12 -5.31 -1.09 0.46
C THR A 12 -5.70 -2.57 0.58
N PHE A 13 -4.83 -3.37 1.21
CA PHE A 13 -5.13 -4.75 1.61
C PHE A 13 -4.42 -5.10 2.92
N SER A 14 -4.85 -6.19 3.56
CA SER A 14 -4.08 -6.91 4.58
C SER A 14 -3.97 -8.37 4.18
N LEU A 15 -2.81 -8.98 4.36
CA LEU A 15 -2.56 -10.38 3.99
C LEU A 15 -2.12 -11.19 5.20
N TYR A 16 -2.87 -12.27 5.45
CA TYR A 16 -2.60 -13.22 6.52
C TYR A 16 -2.08 -14.53 5.96
N ILE A 17 -1.08 -15.10 6.63
CA ILE A 17 -0.55 -16.44 6.37
C ILE A 17 -0.70 -17.24 7.65
N ASN A 18 -1.49 -18.32 7.64
CA ASN A 18 -1.70 -19.17 8.81
C ASN A 18 -2.06 -18.34 10.06
N GLU A 19 -3.05 -17.45 9.95
CA GLU A 19 -3.51 -16.54 11.02
C GLU A 19 -2.52 -15.44 11.42
N THR A 20 -1.30 -15.42 10.89
CA THR A 20 -0.33 -14.35 11.10
C THR A 20 -0.49 -13.22 10.07
N PRO A 21 -0.70 -11.95 10.48
CA PRO A 21 -0.69 -10.82 9.56
C PRO A 21 0.74 -10.58 9.06
N VAL A 22 0.99 -10.71 7.75
CA VAL A 22 2.32 -10.53 7.16
C VAL A 22 2.44 -9.18 6.47
N PHE A 23 1.40 -8.78 5.72
CA PHE A 23 1.27 -7.42 5.19
C PHE A 23 0.08 -6.77 5.86
N ILE A 24 0.30 -5.60 6.44
CA ILE A 24 -0.56 -5.10 7.51
C ILE A 24 -1.22 -3.78 7.14
N ASP A 25 -2.36 -3.54 7.76
CA ASP A 25 -2.81 -2.21 8.13
C ASP A 25 -2.44 -2.01 9.61
N VAL A 26 -1.70 -0.95 9.91
CA VAL A 26 -1.22 -0.70 11.28
C VAL A 26 -2.37 -0.33 12.22
N GLY A 27 -3.51 0.10 11.68
CA GLY A 27 -4.67 0.57 12.41
C GLY A 27 -4.50 1.96 12.99
N VAL A 28 -5.33 2.28 13.98
CA VAL A 28 -5.31 3.59 14.63
C VAL A 28 -4.65 3.51 16.01
N GLY A 29 -3.76 4.48 16.27
CA GLY A 29 -3.16 4.67 17.58
C GLY A 29 -4.15 5.21 18.61
N THR A 30 -3.61 5.70 19.73
CA THR A 30 -4.40 6.31 20.80
C THR A 30 -5.11 7.55 20.28
N TYR A 31 -6.43 7.63 20.52
CA TYR A 31 -7.20 8.80 20.13
C TYR A 31 -6.76 10.04 20.89
N THR A 32 -6.49 11.10 20.15
CA THR A 32 -6.11 12.41 20.69
C THR A 32 -7.07 13.48 20.18
N ARG A 33 -6.90 14.74 20.62
CA ARG A 33 -7.64 15.88 20.08
C ARG A 33 -7.52 15.97 18.55
N GLN A 34 -6.37 15.63 17.98
CA GLN A 34 -6.13 15.68 16.53
C GLN A 34 -7.02 14.68 15.77
N THR A 35 -7.32 13.52 16.36
CA THR A 35 -8.16 12.49 15.76
C THR A 35 -9.57 12.99 15.42
N PHE A 36 -10.06 13.97 16.19
CA PHE A 36 -11.40 14.54 16.07
C PHE A 36 -11.40 15.98 15.54
N SER A 37 -10.27 16.46 15.01
CA SER A 37 -10.15 17.80 14.41
C SER A 37 -9.89 17.71 12.91
N GLY A 38 -9.82 18.87 12.24
CA GLY A 38 -9.35 18.95 10.85
C GLY A 38 -7.88 18.53 10.66
N GLU A 39 -7.14 18.32 11.76
CA GLU A 39 -5.76 17.85 11.74
C GLU A 39 -5.67 16.31 11.64
N ARG A 40 -6.79 15.59 11.61
CA ARG A 40 -6.80 14.11 11.60
C ARG A 40 -5.85 13.51 10.57
N TYR A 41 -5.83 14.05 9.35
CA TYR A 41 -5.01 13.53 8.25
C TYR A 41 -3.55 13.99 8.27
N THR A 42 -3.12 14.72 9.30
CA THR A 42 -1.69 14.92 9.61
C THR A 42 -1.14 13.76 10.45
N ILE A 43 -2.00 12.93 11.04
CA ILE A 43 -1.62 11.70 11.73
C ILE A 43 -1.17 10.69 10.67
N TRP A 44 0.06 10.19 10.78
CA TRP A 44 0.67 9.32 9.77
C TRP A 44 -0.16 8.07 9.46
N THR A 45 -0.79 7.45 10.47
CA THR A 45 -1.64 6.27 10.27
C THR A 45 -2.92 6.56 9.50
N MET A 46 -3.29 7.83 9.28
CA MET A 46 -4.43 8.22 8.45
C MET A 46 -4.02 8.48 7.00
N GLN A 47 -2.73 8.49 6.68
CA GLN A 47 -2.20 8.86 5.36
C GLN A 47 -1.94 7.62 4.50
N SER A 48 -2.24 7.69 3.19
CA SER A 48 -2.08 6.56 2.26
C SER A 48 -0.65 6.04 2.14
N ASP A 49 0.33 6.89 2.40
CA ASP A 49 1.75 6.56 2.34
C ASP A 49 2.17 5.52 3.38
N TYR A 50 1.33 5.30 4.38
CA TYR A 50 1.48 4.29 5.43
C TYR A 50 0.39 3.22 5.31
N HIS A 51 0.00 2.90 4.08
CA HIS A 51 -0.85 1.77 3.73
C HIS A 51 -0.24 1.06 2.51
N ASN A 52 -0.81 -0.09 2.12
CA ASN A 52 -0.31 -0.88 0.99
C ASN A 52 -0.72 -0.27 -0.36
N LEU A 53 -0.33 0.98 -0.63
CA LEU A 53 -0.87 1.85 -1.68
C LEU A 53 0.21 2.61 -2.47
N PRO A 54 -0.12 3.09 -3.69
CA PRO A 54 0.78 3.93 -4.45
C PRO A 54 0.79 5.38 -3.93
N ARG A 55 1.95 6.03 -4.08
CA ARG A 55 2.08 7.49 -4.13
C ARG A 55 2.35 7.87 -5.58
N VAL A 56 1.43 8.66 -6.13
CA VAL A 56 1.29 8.85 -7.58
C VAL A 56 1.70 10.26 -7.95
N ASN A 57 2.67 10.39 -8.85
CA ASN A 57 3.18 11.69 -9.28
C ASN A 57 3.55 12.63 -8.11
N GLY A 58 4.11 12.10 -7.02
CA GLY A 58 4.43 12.89 -5.83
C GLY A 58 3.26 13.08 -4.83
N HIS A 59 2.05 12.63 -5.14
CA HIS A 59 0.85 12.85 -4.34
C HIS A 59 0.29 11.58 -3.67
N SER A 60 -0.15 11.77 -2.43
CA SER A 60 -0.87 10.79 -1.61
C SER A 60 -2.39 10.89 -1.86
N GLN A 61 -3.16 9.92 -1.37
CA GLN A 61 -4.62 10.03 -1.39
C GLN A 61 -5.10 11.12 -0.42
N GLU A 62 -6.22 11.75 -0.78
CA GLU A 62 -6.86 12.80 0.02
C GLU A 62 -8.18 12.34 0.64
N HIS A 63 -8.65 13.13 1.60
CA HIS A 63 -9.88 12.85 2.33
C HIS A 63 -11.03 13.72 1.83
N GLY A 64 -12.24 13.17 1.84
CA GLY A 64 -13.44 13.82 1.33
C GLY A 64 -14.38 12.85 0.61
N GLN A 65 -15.58 13.32 0.29
CA GLN A 65 -16.63 12.49 -0.33
C GLN A 65 -16.28 12.11 -1.78
N HIS A 66 -15.59 13.00 -2.50
CA HIS A 66 -15.18 12.77 -3.88
C HIS A 66 -13.97 11.84 -3.99
N TYR A 67 -13.16 11.73 -2.92
CA TYR A 67 -12.03 10.82 -2.86
C TYR A 67 -12.47 9.39 -2.53
N ARG A 68 -12.70 8.61 -3.58
CA ARG A 68 -13.24 7.24 -3.55
C ARG A 68 -12.77 6.43 -4.75
N SER A 69 -12.96 5.11 -4.72
CA SER A 69 -12.75 4.27 -5.90
C SER A 69 -13.95 4.27 -6.85
N LYS A 70 -13.73 3.84 -8.09
CA LYS A 70 -14.75 3.55 -9.09
C LYS A 70 -14.45 2.24 -9.82
N ASN A 71 -15.36 1.80 -10.69
CA ASN A 71 -15.19 0.62 -11.54
C ASN A 71 -14.80 -0.66 -10.78
N VAL A 72 -15.39 -0.86 -9.60
CA VAL A 72 -15.10 -2.02 -8.74
C VAL A 72 -15.68 -3.29 -9.36
N THR A 73 -14.86 -4.33 -9.53
CA THR A 73 -15.30 -5.63 -10.03
C THR A 73 -14.71 -6.79 -9.25
N TYR A 74 -15.45 -7.88 -9.15
CA TYR A 74 -14.97 -9.14 -8.58
C TYR A 74 -15.30 -10.29 -9.54
N ASN A 75 -14.32 -11.14 -9.81
CA ASN A 75 -14.48 -12.34 -10.63
C ASN A 75 -14.10 -13.58 -9.81
N PRO A 76 -15.09 -14.37 -9.32
CA PRO A 76 -14.82 -15.54 -8.49
C PRO A 76 -14.13 -16.68 -9.24
N ARG A 77 -14.32 -16.79 -10.56
CA ARG A 77 -13.67 -17.85 -11.36
C ARG A 77 -12.17 -17.61 -11.49
N LYS A 78 -11.77 -16.34 -11.59
CA LYS A 78 -10.36 -15.93 -11.68
C LYS A 78 -9.75 -15.59 -10.32
N GLN A 79 -10.57 -15.54 -9.27
CA GLN A 79 -10.19 -15.06 -7.93
C GLN A 79 -9.59 -13.65 -7.99
N THR A 80 -10.20 -12.75 -8.79
CA THR A 80 -9.72 -11.39 -8.97
C THR A 80 -10.68 -10.35 -8.39
N PHE A 81 -10.13 -9.34 -7.74
CA PHE A 81 -10.82 -8.12 -7.31
C PHE A 81 -10.10 -6.92 -7.92
N SER A 82 -10.81 -6.02 -8.58
CA SER A 82 -10.22 -4.85 -9.21
C SER A 82 -10.99 -3.58 -8.90
N LEU A 83 -10.30 -2.45 -8.91
CA LEU A 83 -10.89 -1.13 -8.71
C LEU A 83 -10.00 -0.07 -9.35
N ASP A 84 -10.62 1.03 -9.80
CA ASP A 84 -9.92 2.24 -10.19
C ASP A 84 -9.85 3.17 -8.98
N ILE A 85 -8.65 3.50 -8.52
CA ILE A 85 -8.40 4.35 -7.36
C ILE A 85 -8.03 5.79 -7.74
N SER A 86 -8.11 6.16 -9.02
CA SER A 86 -7.70 7.49 -9.48
C SER A 86 -8.41 8.64 -8.76
N ASP A 87 -9.71 8.52 -8.54
CA ASP A 87 -10.50 9.57 -7.87
C ASP A 87 -10.13 9.71 -6.38
N ALA A 88 -9.36 8.79 -5.78
CA ALA A 88 -8.88 8.92 -4.40
C ALA A 88 -7.67 9.88 -4.27
N TYR A 89 -7.08 10.31 -5.38
CA TYR A 89 -5.95 11.23 -5.42
C TYR A 89 -6.39 12.64 -5.84
N PRO A 90 -5.67 13.70 -5.44
CA PRO A 90 -5.96 15.05 -5.88
C PRO A 90 -5.74 15.23 -7.39
N GLU A 91 -6.36 16.25 -7.97
CA GLU A 91 -6.19 16.61 -9.39
C GLU A 91 -4.71 16.83 -9.76
N ALA A 92 -3.91 17.35 -8.83
CA ALA A 92 -2.46 17.54 -8.99
C ALA A 92 -1.69 16.22 -9.24
N ALA A 93 -2.23 15.07 -8.83
CA ALA A 93 -1.68 13.76 -9.18
C ALA A 93 -1.77 13.45 -10.69
N SER A 94 -2.52 14.24 -11.45
CA SER A 94 -2.59 14.21 -12.92
C SER A 94 -3.01 12.83 -13.47
N LEU A 95 -3.87 12.11 -12.75
CA LEU A 95 -4.32 10.77 -13.13
C LEU A 95 -5.46 10.81 -14.16
N ASN A 96 -5.32 10.03 -15.24
CA ASN A 96 -6.46 9.60 -16.05
C ASN A 96 -7.13 8.38 -15.42
N ASN A 97 -6.33 7.41 -14.96
CA ASN A 97 -6.79 6.23 -14.23
C ASN A 97 -5.63 5.57 -13.47
N TRP A 98 -5.98 4.86 -12.40
CA TRP A 98 -5.09 3.90 -11.73
C TRP A 98 -5.91 2.67 -11.37
N ASN A 99 -5.85 1.64 -12.21
CA ASN A 99 -6.55 0.39 -12.01
C ASN A 99 -5.66 -0.58 -11.25
N ARG A 100 -6.06 -0.91 -10.03
CA ARG A 100 -5.42 -1.91 -9.20
C ARG A 100 -6.21 -3.21 -9.24
N GLU A 101 -5.54 -4.33 -9.48
CA GLU A 101 -6.12 -5.67 -9.47
C GLU A 101 -5.37 -6.55 -8.47
N TYR A 102 -6.14 -7.27 -7.66
CA TYR A 102 -5.68 -8.32 -6.78
C TYR A 102 -6.12 -9.65 -7.34
N ARG A 103 -5.23 -10.63 -7.38
CA ARG A 103 -5.51 -12.00 -7.80
C ARG A 103 -4.98 -12.98 -6.78
N LEU A 104 -5.88 -13.70 -6.12
CA LEU A 104 -5.52 -14.70 -5.14
C LEU A 104 -5.32 -16.07 -5.82
N LYS A 105 -4.15 -16.67 -5.59
CA LYS A 105 -3.82 -18.04 -5.96
C LYS A 105 -3.54 -18.86 -4.70
N LYS A 106 -3.31 -20.17 -4.85
CA LYS A 106 -3.12 -21.10 -3.72
C LYS A 106 -2.11 -20.62 -2.66
N ASN A 107 -0.95 -20.12 -3.09
CA ASN A 107 0.15 -19.67 -2.20
C ASN A 107 0.68 -18.28 -2.58
N GLU A 108 -0.06 -17.51 -3.36
CA GLU A 108 0.42 -16.25 -3.93
C GLU A 108 -0.72 -15.24 -4.03
N LEU A 109 -0.45 -14.01 -3.57
CA LEU A 109 -1.23 -12.83 -3.93
C LEU A 109 -0.49 -12.09 -5.03
N VAL A 110 -1.10 -11.98 -6.21
CA VAL A 110 -0.58 -11.13 -7.29
C VAL A 110 -1.33 -9.80 -7.27
N ILE A 111 -0.58 -8.71 -7.27
CA ILE A 111 -1.09 -7.34 -7.33
C ILE A 111 -0.61 -6.75 -8.64
N GLU A 112 -1.50 -6.14 -9.41
CA GLU A 112 -1.18 -5.50 -10.66
C GLU A 112 -1.78 -4.10 -10.71
N ASP A 113 -0.92 -3.10 -10.91
CA ASP A 113 -1.31 -1.72 -11.13
C ASP A 113 -1.14 -1.39 -12.61
N ARG A 114 -2.20 -0.85 -13.23
CA ARG A 114 -2.16 -0.25 -14.56
C ARG A 114 -2.59 1.20 -14.47
N TYR A 115 -1.76 2.11 -14.93
CA TYR A 115 -2.01 3.53 -14.75
C TYR A 115 -1.79 4.32 -16.05
N SER A 116 -2.43 5.48 -16.09
CA SER A 116 -2.12 6.54 -17.06
C SER A 116 -2.23 7.89 -16.39
N LEU A 117 -1.21 8.71 -16.60
CA LEU A 117 -1.14 10.11 -16.19
C LEU A 117 -1.27 11.02 -17.41
N LYS A 118 -1.76 12.24 -17.19
CA LYS A 118 -1.83 13.30 -18.20
C LYS A 118 -0.51 14.06 -18.28
N ASP A 119 0.07 14.40 -17.13
CA ASP A 119 1.28 15.21 -17.02
C ASP A 119 2.17 14.68 -15.87
N PRO A 120 3.06 13.71 -16.16
CA PRO A 120 3.90 13.09 -15.13
C PRO A 120 5.17 13.92 -14.89
N GLU A 121 5.35 14.35 -13.64
CA GLU A 121 6.46 15.19 -13.16
C GLU A 121 7.38 14.43 -12.16
N GLU A 122 6.84 13.44 -11.46
CA GLU A 122 7.56 12.62 -10.48
C GLU A 122 7.40 11.12 -10.75
N LYS A 123 8.37 10.34 -10.25
CA LYS A 123 8.30 8.87 -10.29
C LYS A 123 7.22 8.39 -9.33
N ASN A 124 6.41 7.42 -9.77
CA ASN A 124 5.49 6.78 -8.87
C ASN A 124 6.24 5.85 -7.90
N ARG A 125 5.64 5.68 -6.72
CA ARG A 125 6.11 4.79 -5.66
C ARG A 125 4.95 3.89 -5.24
N VAL A 126 5.24 2.67 -4.81
CA VAL A 126 4.26 1.81 -4.16
C VAL A 126 4.79 1.38 -2.81
N TYR A 127 3.96 1.57 -1.78
CA TYR A 127 4.27 1.22 -0.42
C TYR A 127 3.64 -0.11 -0.03
N PHE A 128 4.35 -0.84 0.82
CA PHE A 128 3.84 -2.00 1.55
C PHE A 128 4.25 -1.89 3.01
N LEU A 129 3.32 -2.15 3.92
CA LEU A 129 3.61 -2.23 5.35
C LEU A 129 3.70 -3.68 5.81
N THR A 130 4.71 -3.95 6.63
CA THR A 130 4.97 -5.24 7.25
C THR A 130 5.69 -5.05 8.59
N TRP A 131 6.04 -6.13 9.26
CA TRP A 131 6.71 -6.13 10.56
C TRP A 131 7.56 -7.42 10.68
N GLY A 132 8.20 -7.65 11.83
CA GLY A 132 9.11 -8.78 11.99
C GLY A 132 10.45 -8.55 11.30
N ASN A 133 11.01 -9.57 10.66
CA ASN A 133 12.29 -9.46 9.94
C ASN A 133 12.05 -9.20 8.45
N VAL A 134 12.69 -8.18 7.89
CA VAL A 134 12.51 -7.76 6.50
C VAL A 134 13.87 -7.54 5.84
N GLU A 135 14.15 -8.24 4.75
CA GLU A 135 15.44 -8.20 4.09
C GLU A 135 15.31 -8.16 2.57
N HIS A 136 16.03 -7.24 1.92
CA HIS A 136 16.18 -7.25 0.48
C HIS A 136 17.30 -8.22 0.08
N VAL A 137 16.93 -9.38 -0.45
CA VAL A 137 17.87 -10.46 -0.81
C VAL A 137 18.35 -10.39 -2.27
N GLY A 138 18.05 -9.29 -2.96
CA GLY A 138 18.44 -9.01 -4.35
C GLY A 138 17.50 -9.60 -5.40
N LYS A 139 17.76 -9.27 -6.68
CA LYS A 139 17.04 -9.78 -7.85
C LYS A 139 15.52 -9.55 -7.82
N GLY A 140 15.11 -8.41 -7.26
CA GLY A 140 13.70 -8.05 -7.14
C GLY A 140 12.93 -8.87 -6.09
N VAL A 141 13.60 -9.34 -5.03
CA VAL A 141 12.99 -10.13 -3.95
C VAL A 141 13.27 -9.52 -2.59
N ILE A 142 12.20 -9.23 -1.84
CA ILE A 142 12.25 -8.90 -0.42
C ILE A 142 11.65 -10.06 0.37
N GLN A 143 12.39 -10.57 1.35
CA GLN A 143 11.92 -11.58 2.28
C GLN A 143 11.30 -10.91 3.51
N VAL A 144 10.18 -11.48 3.95
CA VAL A 144 9.46 -11.07 5.15
C VAL A 144 9.27 -12.31 6.02
N GLU A 145 9.69 -12.24 7.27
CA GLU A 145 9.48 -13.29 8.27
C GLU A 145 8.81 -12.72 9.52
N VAL A 146 7.61 -13.22 9.81
CA VAL A 146 6.79 -12.80 10.95
C VAL A 146 6.38 -14.02 11.75
N MET A 147 6.78 -14.10 13.01
CA MET A 147 6.39 -15.19 13.92
C MET A 147 6.56 -16.60 13.30
N GLY A 148 7.64 -16.82 12.55
CA GLY A 148 7.94 -18.07 11.86
C GLY A 148 7.22 -18.29 10.52
N GLN A 149 6.30 -17.41 10.12
CA GLN A 149 5.73 -17.40 8.77
C GLN A 149 6.64 -16.64 7.81
N LYS A 150 6.91 -17.22 6.64
CA LYS A 150 7.80 -16.65 5.62
C LYS A 150 7.03 -16.28 4.36
N ALA A 151 7.34 -15.11 3.82
CA ALA A 151 6.84 -14.65 2.54
C ALA A 151 7.94 -13.97 1.73
N GLU A 152 7.80 -13.99 0.41
CA GLU A 152 8.61 -13.19 -0.51
C GLU A 152 7.72 -12.20 -1.26
N LEU A 153 8.03 -10.91 -1.16
CA LEU A 153 7.55 -9.89 -2.08
C LEU A 153 8.49 -9.84 -3.28
N ARG A 154 7.96 -10.19 -4.46
CA ARG A 154 8.68 -10.17 -5.73
C ARG A 154 8.19 -9.04 -6.62
N PHE A 155 9.11 -8.39 -7.30
CA PHE A 155 8.86 -7.31 -8.24
C PHE A 155 9.90 -7.31 -9.37
N ASN A 156 9.64 -6.58 -10.45
CA ASN A 156 10.59 -6.45 -11.54
C ASN A 156 11.67 -5.43 -11.21
N GLU A 157 12.88 -5.89 -10.91
CA GLU A 157 14.03 -5.02 -10.59
C GLU A 157 14.46 -4.11 -11.74
N ASN A 158 14.06 -4.40 -12.99
CA ASN A 158 14.33 -3.51 -14.12
C ASN A 158 13.38 -2.31 -14.17
N GLN A 159 12.23 -2.39 -13.48
CA GLN A 159 11.26 -1.29 -13.39
C GLN A 159 11.34 -0.55 -12.05
N LEU A 160 11.68 -1.24 -10.97
CA LEU A 160 11.52 -0.73 -9.61
C LEU A 160 12.81 -0.82 -8.79
N THR A 161 13.03 0.19 -7.95
CA THR A 161 14.11 0.22 -6.95
C THR A 161 13.49 0.11 -5.55
N PRO A 162 13.89 -0.88 -4.73
CA PRO A 162 13.37 -1.04 -3.38
C PRO A 162 14.07 -0.13 -2.37
N THR A 163 13.35 0.25 -1.32
CA THR A 163 13.88 0.83 -0.07
C THR A 163 13.08 0.24 1.09
N ILE A 164 13.75 -0.15 2.17
CA ILE A 164 13.11 -0.63 3.40
C ILE A 164 13.38 0.43 4.46
N GLU A 165 12.30 1.00 4.98
CA GLU A 165 12.34 2.00 6.04
C GLU A 165 11.82 1.37 7.34
N ALA A 166 12.58 1.51 8.42
CA ALA A 166 12.13 1.18 9.76
C ALA A 166 11.29 2.34 10.30
N LEU A 167 10.12 2.03 10.84
CA LEU A 167 9.22 2.99 11.48
C LEU A 167 9.09 2.61 12.96
N GLU A 168 9.70 3.43 13.82
CA GLU A 168 9.56 3.31 15.27
C GLU A 168 8.17 3.75 15.71
N LEU A 169 7.56 2.96 16.60
CA LEU A 169 6.21 3.18 17.11
C LEU A 169 6.27 3.82 18.50
N ASP A 170 5.89 5.09 18.59
CA ASP A 170 5.81 5.77 19.89
C ASP A 170 4.49 5.49 20.63
N ASP A 171 3.45 5.14 19.89
CA ASP A 171 2.12 4.90 20.46
C ASP A 171 2.02 3.54 21.15
N ARG A 172 1.71 3.55 22.45
CA ARG A 172 1.62 2.33 23.28
C ARG A 172 0.61 1.31 22.75
N ARG A 173 -0.51 1.74 22.16
CA ARG A 173 -1.53 0.83 21.63
C ARG A 173 -1.00 0.11 20.40
N LEU A 174 -0.33 0.81 19.49
CA LEU A 174 0.31 0.21 18.32
C LEU A 174 1.43 -0.74 18.75
N LYS A 175 2.26 -0.33 19.72
CA LYS A 175 3.34 -1.17 20.24
C LYS A 175 2.90 -2.49 20.84
N ASN A 176 1.80 -2.47 21.58
CA ASN A 176 1.26 -3.70 22.16
C ASN A 176 0.84 -4.73 21.11
N VAL A 177 0.60 -4.31 19.86
CA VAL A 177 0.20 -5.18 18.75
C VAL A 177 1.42 -5.56 17.90
N TRP A 178 2.25 -4.58 17.54
CA TRP A 178 3.26 -4.72 16.50
C TRP A 178 4.71 -4.76 17.02
N GLY A 179 4.93 -4.47 18.30
CA GLY A 179 6.27 -4.27 18.86
C GLY A 179 6.76 -2.83 18.68
N GLU A 180 8.05 -2.59 18.94
CA GLU A 180 8.62 -1.23 18.87
C GLU A 180 8.78 -0.71 17.43
N THR A 181 8.93 -1.60 16.44
CA THR A 181 9.26 -1.22 15.07
C THR A 181 8.41 -1.99 14.06
N ILE A 182 7.90 -1.29 13.05
CA ILE A 182 7.37 -1.89 11.82
C ILE A 182 8.21 -1.43 10.62
N TYR A 183 7.94 -1.99 9.44
CA TYR A 183 8.69 -1.66 8.24
C TYR A 183 7.78 -1.22 7.11
N ARG A 184 8.21 -0.17 6.42
CA ARG A 184 7.64 0.28 5.16
C ARG A 184 8.58 -0.05 4.01
N ILE A 185 8.11 -0.90 3.12
CA ILE A 185 8.78 -1.20 1.86
C ILE A 185 8.28 -0.18 0.83
N GLN A 186 9.19 0.58 0.25
CA GLN A 186 8.93 1.46 -0.89
C GLN A 186 9.51 0.82 -2.16
N LEU A 187 8.70 0.70 -3.20
CA LEU A 187 9.15 0.35 -4.54
C LEU A 187 8.96 1.57 -5.46
N GLU A 188 10.04 2.23 -5.84
CA GLU A 188 10.02 3.42 -6.72
C GLU A 188 10.30 3.05 -8.18
N GLU A 189 9.52 3.57 -9.12
CA GLU A 189 9.81 3.41 -10.54
C GLU A 189 11.14 4.05 -10.94
N LYS A 190 11.92 3.37 -11.79
CA LYS A 190 13.23 3.87 -12.23
C LYS A 190 13.15 5.10 -13.14
N SER A 191 12.00 5.36 -13.74
CA SER A 191 11.77 6.46 -14.69
C SER A 191 10.36 7.02 -14.56
N ILE A 192 10.20 8.30 -14.86
CA ILE A 192 8.89 8.94 -15.01
C ILE A 192 8.24 8.43 -16.30
N GLN A 193 6.98 7.99 -16.23
CA GLN A 193 6.26 7.41 -17.37
C GLN A 193 4.81 7.89 -17.39
N PRO A 194 4.24 8.25 -18.56
CA PRO A 194 2.83 8.67 -18.66
C PRO A 194 1.86 7.49 -18.56
N LYS A 195 2.34 6.26 -18.78
CA LYS A 195 1.54 5.02 -18.65
C LYS A 195 2.46 3.89 -18.20
N GLY A 196 1.92 2.99 -17.41
CA GLY A 196 2.71 1.86 -16.93
C GLY A 196 1.86 0.69 -16.47
N LYS A 197 2.56 -0.42 -16.31
CA LYS A 197 2.06 -1.64 -15.69
C LYS A 197 3.11 -2.13 -14.70
N LEU A 198 2.71 -2.23 -13.44
CA LEU A 198 3.54 -2.72 -12.34
C LEU A 198 2.89 -3.99 -11.80
N GLN A 199 3.71 -5.01 -11.52
CA GLN A 199 3.22 -6.26 -10.95
C GLN A 199 4.08 -6.64 -9.75
N TYR A 200 3.41 -7.07 -8.69
CA TYR A 200 3.99 -7.51 -7.44
C TYR A 200 3.40 -8.88 -7.09
N SER A 201 4.23 -9.77 -6.56
CA SER A 201 3.78 -11.09 -6.12
C SER A 201 4.24 -11.33 -4.70
N ILE A 202 3.30 -11.57 -3.79
CA ILE A 202 3.59 -12.00 -2.43
C ILE A 202 3.39 -13.51 -2.36
N ILE A 203 4.46 -14.26 -2.16
CA ILE A 203 4.47 -15.73 -2.20
C ILE A 203 4.72 -16.28 -0.80
N LYS A 204 3.79 -17.11 -0.30
CA LYS A 204 3.98 -17.90 0.92
C LYS A 204 5.10 -18.93 0.71
N LYS A 205 6.03 -19.02 1.65
CA LYS A 205 7.14 -19.99 1.65
C LYS A 205 6.90 -21.14 2.62
#